data_AF-A0A496ALM2-F1
#
_entry.id   AF-A0A496ALM2-F1
#
_cell.length_a   1.000
_cell.length_b   1.000
_cell.length_c   1.000
_cell.angle_alpha   90.00
_cell.angle_beta   90.00
_cell.angle_gamma   90.00
#
_symmetry.space_group_name_H-M   'P 1'
#
loop_
_entity.id
_entity.type
_entity.pdbx_description
1 polymer ?
#
loop_
_entity_poly.entity_id
_entity_poly.type
_entity_poly.pdbx_seq_one_letter_code
_entity_poly.pdbx_strand_id
1 'polypeptide(L)'
;MKHEKIQNQLSAYLDNELVPEVRSMVEKHLIDCQECKKMLEDFQHNQQQISDLIHPVPSMKNAVLAMIHETESNTRKGLLSIIKKLAFRPFTVGATAFSTICLLIALFYVNPSPNPQYDELLDYYFGFQTEEISNNPLKSNVVVPLNNQTMETEETIEESDSLFNLYMSE
;
A
#
# COMPACT_ATOMS: atom_id res chain seq x y z
N MET A 1 3.65 -49.70 29.87
CA MET A 1 4.88 -48.88 29.75
C MET A 1 5.87 -49.31 30.81
N LYS A 2 7.18 -49.10 30.58
CA LYS A 2 8.19 -49.33 31.62
C LYS A 2 8.05 -48.25 32.69
N HIS A 3 8.14 -48.65 33.95
CA HIS A 3 8.03 -47.80 35.14
C HIS A 3 8.93 -46.56 35.07
N GLU A 4 10.20 -46.74 34.68
CA GLU A 4 11.19 -45.67 34.48
C GLU A 4 10.74 -44.59 33.48
N LYS A 5 10.04 -44.98 32.41
CA LYS A 5 9.52 -44.02 31.43
C LYS A 5 8.42 -43.13 32.02
N ILE A 6 7.60 -43.69 32.92
CA ILE A 6 6.56 -42.91 33.59
C ILE A 6 7.19 -41.94 34.58
N GLN A 7 8.17 -42.37 35.37
CA GLN A 7 8.90 -41.51 36.29
C GLN A 7 9.48 -40.26 35.59
N ASN A 8 10.11 -40.45 34.42
CA ASN A 8 10.64 -39.34 33.61
C ASN A 8 9.56 -38.41 33.07
N GLN A 9 8.31 -38.86 32.98
CA GLN A 9 7.18 -38.07 32.49
C GLN A 9 6.38 -37.39 33.62
N LEU A 10 6.65 -37.71 34.90
CA LEU A 10 5.90 -37.15 36.03
C LEU A 10 6.08 -35.63 36.17
N SER A 11 7.27 -35.09 35.86
CA SER A 11 7.50 -33.63 35.86
C SER A 11 6.64 -32.95 34.80
N ALA A 12 6.72 -33.41 33.55
CA ALA A 12 5.90 -32.88 32.45
C ALA A 12 4.39 -33.08 32.68
N TYR A 13 4.00 -34.13 33.40
CA TYR A 13 2.62 -34.35 33.83
C TYR A 13 2.15 -33.25 34.80
N LEU A 14 2.99 -32.89 35.79
CA LEU A 14 2.70 -31.85 36.77
C LEU A 14 2.54 -30.47 36.12
N ASP A 15 3.39 -30.16 35.14
CA ASP A 15 3.39 -28.88 34.43
C ASP A 15 2.35 -28.82 33.28
N ASN A 16 1.56 -29.88 33.10
CA ASN A 16 0.56 -30.04 32.02
C ASN A 16 1.15 -29.94 30.59
N GLU A 17 2.40 -30.36 30.41
CA GLU A 17 3.11 -30.35 29.13
C GLU A 17 2.96 -31.65 28.33
N LEU A 18 2.27 -32.65 28.88
CA LEU A 18 2.03 -33.92 28.19
C LEU A 18 0.88 -33.84 27.19
N VAL A 19 1.10 -34.46 26.02
CA VAL A 19 0.05 -34.72 25.03
C VAL A 19 -1.07 -35.59 25.66
N PRO A 20 -2.36 -35.37 25.34
CA PRO A 20 -3.49 -36.04 26.02
C PRO A 20 -3.40 -37.57 26.07
N GLU A 21 -2.93 -38.20 24.99
CA GLU A 21 -2.74 -39.66 24.92
C GLU A 21 -1.75 -40.17 25.98
N VAL A 22 -0.61 -39.47 26.11
CA VAL A 22 0.44 -39.80 27.08
C VAL A 22 -0.04 -39.51 28.50
N ARG A 23 -0.78 -38.43 28.70
CA ARG A 23 -1.38 -38.09 29.98
C ARG A 23 -2.30 -39.21 30.49
N SER A 24 -3.21 -39.70 29.66
CA SER A 24 -4.11 -40.80 30.03
C SER A 24 -3.34 -42.09 30.38
N MET A 25 -2.22 -42.35 29.69
CA MET A 25 -1.36 -43.49 30.02
C MET A 25 -0.68 -43.35 31.38
N VAL A 26 -0.19 -42.14 31.72
CA VAL A 26 0.40 -41.84 33.03
C VAL A 26 -0.65 -41.97 34.14
N GLU A 27 -1.85 -41.41 33.94
CA GLU A 27 -2.97 -41.50 34.90
C GLU A 27 -3.35 -42.96 35.20
N LYS A 28 -3.44 -43.81 34.16
CA LYS A 28 -3.67 -45.25 34.34
C LYS A 28 -2.56 -45.90 35.17
N HIS A 29 -1.30 -45.57 34.91
CA HIS A 29 -0.18 -46.14 35.68
C HIS A 29 -0.20 -45.70 37.16
N LEU A 30 -0.60 -44.46 37.44
CA LEU A 30 -0.67 -43.91 38.79
C LEU A 30 -1.75 -44.57 39.66
N ILE A 31 -2.78 -45.18 39.05
CA ILE A 31 -3.80 -45.96 39.78
C ILE A 31 -3.18 -47.26 40.31
N ASP A 32 -2.35 -47.92 39.50
CA ASP A 32 -1.82 -49.26 39.80
C ASP A 32 -0.43 -49.24 40.47
N CYS A 33 0.29 -48.12 40.42
CA CYS A 33 1.67 -48.01 40.91
C CYS A 33 1.84 -47.00 42.04
N GLN A 34 1.94 -47.52 43.27
CA GLN A 34 2.12 -46.72 44.48
C GLN A 34 3.46 -45.95 44.51
N GLU A 35 4.53 -46.51 43.93
CA GLU A 35 5.84 -45.85 43.90
C GLU A 35 5.83 -44.58 43.04
N CYS A 36 5.25 -44.64 41.83
CA CYS A 36 5.09 -43.46 40.98
C CYS A 36 4.17 -42.42 41.62
N LYS A 37 3.13 -42.87 42.33
CA LYS A 37 2.24 -41.96 43.07
C LYS A 37 2.99 -41.22 44.17
N LYS A 38 3.81 -41.92 44.97
CA LYS A 38 4.63 -41.30 46.00
C LYS A 38 5.62 -40.29 45.42
N MET A 39 6.28 -40.63 44.32
CA MET A 39 7.20 -39.71 43.64
C MET A 39 6.48 -38.45 43.14
N LEU A 40 5.25 -38.57 42.64
CA LEU A 40 4.43 -37.43 42.24
C LEU A 40 4.06 -36.55 43.44
N GLU A 41 3.70 -37.14 44.58
CA GLU A 41 3.43 -36.42 45.83
C GLU A 41 4.69 -35.65 46.31
N ASP A 42 5.88 -36.26 46.21
CA ASP A 42 7.15 -35.60 46.54
C ASP A 42 7.42 -34.38 45.64
N PHE A 43 7.14 -34.48 44.33
CA PHE A 43 7.25 -33.34 43.40
C PHE A 43 6.27 -32.22 43.72
N GLN A 44 5.01 -32.56 44.06
CA GLN A 44 4.01 -31.57 44.46
C GLN A 44 4.40 -30.86 45.75
N HIS A 45 4.94 -31.60 46.73
CA HIS A 45 5.42 -31.01 47.98
C HIS A 45 6.56 -30.01 47.75
N ASN A 46 7.53 -30.38 46.91
CA ASN A 46 8.64 -29.48 46.55
C ASN A 46 8.14 -28.23 45.81
N GLN A 47 7.18 -28.38 44.88
CA GLN A 47 6.59 -27.24 44.17
C GLN A 47 5.92 -26.26 45.12
N GLN A 48 5.19 -26.76 46.13
CA GLN A 48 4.56 -25.91 47.15
C GLN A 48 5.61 -25.10 47.94
N GLN A 49 6.68 -25.75 48.38
CA GLN A 49 7.77 -25.07 49.11
C GLN A 49 8.44 -23.97 48.29
N ILE A 50 8.57 -24.18 46.97
CA ILE A 50 9.15 -23.19 46.06
C ILE A 50 8.15 -22.08 45.72
N SER A 51 6.86 -22.41 45.60
CA SER A 51 5.81 -21.43 45.27
C SER A 51 5.73 -20.29 46.30
N ASP A 52 6.01 -20.58 47.57
CA ASP A 52 6.04 -19.56 48.63
C ASP A 52 7.20 -18.54 48.45
N LEU A 53 8.24 -18.93 47.70
CA LEU A 53 9.37 -18.06 47.36
C LEU A 53 9.09 -17.20 46.12
N ILE A 54 8.02 -17.46 45.37
CA ILE A 54 7.68 -16.71 44.16
C ILE A 54 6.95 -15.43 44.58
N HIS A 55 7.66 -14.30 44.54
CA HIS A 55 7.07 -13.00 44.76
C HIS A 55 6.36 -12.53 43.47
N PRO A 56 5.12 -12.02 43.54
CA PRO A 56 4.48 -11.45 42.36
C PRO A 56 5.28 -10.24 41.88
N VAL A 57 5.68 -10.25 40.60
CA VAL A 57 6.37 -9.12 39.97
C VAL A 57 5.47 -7.88 40.08
N PRO A 58 5.99 -6.72 40.52
CA PRO A 58 5.19 -5.50 40.59
C PRO A 58 4.59 -5.19 39.21
N SER A 59 3.31 -4.83 39.20
CA SER A 59 2.54 -4.58 37.97
C SER A 59 3.16 -3.46 37.14
N MET A 60 3.90 -3.82 36.09
CA MET A 60 4.44 -2.88 35.11
C MET A 60 3.36 -2.26 34.21
N LYS A 61 2.08 -2.59 34.41
CA LYS A 61 0.96 -2.09 33.59
C LYS A 61 0.97 -0.57 33.49
N ASN A 62 1.22 0.13 34.60
CA ASN A 62 1.24 1.59 34.61
C ASN A 62 2.42 2.17 33.82
N ALA A 63 3.59 1.52 33.87
CA ALA A 63 4.76 1.92 33.09
C ALA A 63 4.55 1.71 31.59
N VAL A 64 3.94 0.57 31.22
CA VAL A 64 3.61 0.27 29.81
C VAL A 64 2.53 1.21 29.28
N LEU A 65 1.46 1.44 30.05
CA LEU A 65 0.39 2.38 29.69
C LEU A 65 0.92 3.81 29.55
N ALA A 66 1.83 4.24 30.43
CA ALA A 66 2.46 5.55 30.33
C ALA A 66 3.27 5.71 29.03
N MET A 67 4.06 4.68 28.63
CA MET A 67 4.80 4.72 27.37
C MET A 67 3.87 4.78 26.14
N ILE A 68 2.77 4.03 26.13
CA ILE A 68 1.82 4.04 25.00
C ILE A 68 1.22 5.44 24.82
N HIS A 69 0.73 6.05 25.90
CA HIS A 69 0.14 7.40 25.83
C HIS A 69 1.12 8.47 25.35
N GLU A 70 2.40 8.37 25.69
CA GLU A 70 3.42 9.30 25.21
C GLU A 70 3.61 9.21 23.68
N THR A 71 3.65 7.98 23.13
CA THR A 71 3.82 7.74 21.68
C THR A 71 2.63 8.20 20.82
N GLU A 72 1.41 8.07 21.33
CA GLU A 72 0.19 8.49 20.60
C GLU A 72 0.06 10.00 20.48
N SER A 73 0.46 10.73 21.53
CA SER A 73 0.32 12.20 21.57
C SER A 73 1.31 12.94 20.66
N ASN A 74 2.52 12.39 20.48
CA ASN A 74 3.57 13.00 19.68
C ASN A 74 3.29 12.83 18.17
N THR A 75 2.81 11.66 17.77
CA THR A 75 2.46 11.34 16.37
C THR A 75 1.30 12.21 15.84
N ARG A 76 0.27 12.47 16.67
CA ARG A 76 -0.86 13.34 16.29
C ARG A 76 -0.43 14.80 16.09
N LYS A 77 0.50 15.32 16.88
CA LYS A 77 1.00 16.71 16.73
C LYS A 77 1.82 16.89 15.45
N GLY A 78 2.64 15.90 15.09
CA GLY A 78 3.44 15.92 13.86
C GLY A 78 2.60 15.91 12.58
N LEU A 79 1.60 15.03 12.51
CA LEU A 79 0.73 14.91 11.32
C LEU A 79 -0.17 16.14 11.12
N LEU A 80 -0.73 16.70 12.21
CA LEU A 80 -1.63 17.85 12.16
C LEU A 80 -0.90 19.13 11.72
N SER A 81 0.38 19.25 12.06
CA SER A 81 1.28 20.30 11.56
C SER A 81 1.47 20.21 10.04
N ILE A 82 1.70 19.00 9.51
CA ILE A 82 1.91 18.76 8.07
C ILE A 82 0.63 19.05 7.28
N ILE A 83 -0.53 18.59 7.76
CA ILE A 83 -1.83 18.82 7.10
C ILE A 83 -2.17 20.32 7.08
N LYS A 84 -1.97 21.05 8.19
CA LYS A 84 -2.17 22.51 8.22
C LYS A 84 -1.25 23.24 7.23
N LYS A 85 0.02 22.82 7.14
CA LYS A 85 0.98 23.42 6.21
C LYS A 85 0.64 23.13 4.75
N LEU A 86 -0.01 22.00 4.46
CA LEU A 86 -0.48 21.64 3.12
C LEU A 86 -1.80 22.36 2.76
N ALA A 87 -2.73 22.48 3.72
CA ALA A 87 -4.02 23.13 3.51
C ALA A 87 -3.92 24.66 3.31
N PHE A 88 -2.91 25.32 3.88
CA PHE A 88 -2.67 26.76 3.68
C PHE A 88 -1.76 27.09 2.48
N ARG A 89 -1.22 26.08 1.78
CA ARG A 89 -0.36 26.27 0.61
C ARG A 89 -1.04 26.65 -0.72
N PRO A 90 -2.32 26.33 -1.02
CA PRO A 90 -2.89 26.68 -2.32
C PRO A 90 -3.33 28.15 -2.42
N PHE A 91 -3.43 28.88 -1.29
CA PHE A 91 -3.96 30.25 -1.32
C PHE A 91 -3.01 31.27 -1.96
N THR A 92 -1.70 31.03 -1.96
CA THR A 92 -0.72 31.97 -2.52
C THR A 92 -0.43 31.74 -4.01
N VAL A 93 -0.72 30.56 -4.57
CA VAL A 93 -0.44 30.24 -5.97
C VAL A 93 -1.63 30.58 -6.89
N GLY A 94 -2.87 30.46 -6.39
CA GLY A 94 -4.05 30.86 -7.17
C GLY A 94 -4.17 32.37 -7.39
N ALA A 95 -3.76 33.17 -6.40
CA ALA A 95 -3.84 34.63 -6.46
C ALA A 95 -2.89 35.24 -7.51
N THR A 96 -1.71 34.66 -7.71
CA THR A 96 -0.73 35.14 -8.70
C THR A 96 -1.22 34.87 -10.12
N ALA A 97 -1.75 33.68 -10.39
CA ALA A 97 -2.28 33.32 -11.71
C ALA A 97 -3.51 34.17 -12.11
N PHE A 98 -4.41 34.44 -11.16
CA PHE A 98 -5.54 35.32 -11.44
C PHE A 98 -5.08 36.77 -11.68
N SER A 99 -4.12 37.26 -10.89
CA SER A 99 -3.56 38.60 -11.05
C SER A 99 -2.86 38.79 -12.40
N THR A 100 -2.12 37.79 -12.90
CA THR A 100 -1.45 37.90 -14.21
C THR A 100 -2.44 37.91 -15.37
N ILE A 101 -3.50 37.08 -15.31
CA ILE A 101 -4.55 37.03 -16.32
C ILE A 101 -5.31 38.36 -16.37
N CYS A 102 -5.69 38.93 -15.21
CA CYS A 102 -6.34 40.24 -15.17
C CYS A 102 -5.46 41.35 -15.76
N LEU A 103 -4.15 41.31 -15.52
CA LEU A 103 -3.21 42.30 -16.05
C LEU A 103 -3.14 42.23 -17.59
N LEU A 104 -3.06 41.02 -18.16
CA LEU A 104 -3.04 40.83 -19.62
C LEU A 104 -4.35 41.31 -20.28
N ILE A 105 -5.50 41.00 -19.66
CA ILE A 105 -6.80 41.48 -20.14
C ILE A 105 -6.84 43.01 -20.10
N ALA A 106 -6.42 43.62 -19.00
CA ALA A 106 -6.38 45.08 -18.88
C ALA A 106 -5.48 45.74 -19.94
N LEU A 107 -4.30 45.16 -20.22
CA LEU A 107 -3.41 45.66 -21.27
C LEU A 107 -4.04 45.61 -22.65
N PHE A 108 -4.80 44.56 -22.95
CA PHE A 108 -5.50 44.40 -24.23
C PHE A 108 -6.64 45.43 -24.39
N TYR A 109 -7.37 45.72 -23.31
CA TYR A 109 -8.44 46.73 -23.35
C TYR A 109 -7.92 48.17 -23.40
N VAL A 110 -6.79 48.47 -22.74
CA VAL A 110 -6.22 49.83 -22.71
C VAL A 110 -5.43 50.13 -23.98
N ASN A 111 -4.82 49.13 -24.62
CA ASN A 111 -4.16 49.26 -25.92
C ASN A 111 -4.90 48.43 -26.97
N PRO A 112 -6.09 48.85 -27.43
CA PRO A 112 -6.70 48.22 -28.59
C PRO A 112 -5.75 48.41 -29.78
N SER A 113 -5.09 47.31 -30.19
CA SER A 113 -4.12 47.31 -31.28
C SER A 113 -4.72 47.97 -32.53
N PRO A 114 -4.10 49.01 -33.09
CA PRO A 114 -4.59 49.64 -34.31
C PRO A 114 -4.28 48.74 -35.51
N ASN A 115 -5.33 48.10 -36.04
CA ASN A 115 -5.49 47.44 -37.33
C ASN A 115 -4.64 46.18 -37.65
N PRO A 116 -5.25 45.11 -38.20
CA PRO A 116 -4.56 43.86 -38.52
C PRO A 116 -3.81 43.99 -39.85
N GLN A 117 -2.50 44.24 -39.80
CA GLN A 117 -1.60 44.12 -40.95
C GLN A 117 -1.21 42.65 -41.22
N TYR A 118 -2.17 41.73 -41.10
CA TYR A 118 -1.97 40.29 -41.29
C TYR A 118 -2.40 39.82 -42.68
N ASP A 119 -3.30 40.53 -43.36
CA ASP A 119 -3.80 40.15 -44.68
C ASP A 119 -2.71 40.23 -45.77
N GLU A 120 -1.87 41.27 -45.73
CA GLU A 120 -0.81 41.48 -46.73
C GLU A 120 0.34 40.45 -46.62
N LEU A 121 0.60 39.93 -45.42
CA LEU A 121 1.62 38.92 -45.17
C LEU A 121 1.13 37.51 -45.56
N LEU A 122 -0.16 37.22 -45.37
CA LEU A 122 -0.76 35.97 -45.83
C LEU A 122 -0.78 35.91 -47.36
N ASP A 123 -1.17 36.99 -48.04
CA ASP A 123 -1.16 37.05 -49.51
C ASP A 123 0.25 36.86 -50.09
N TYR A 124 1.29 37.43 -49.45
CA TYR A 124 2.67 37.19 -49.84
C TYR A 124 3.09 35.70 -49.68
N TYR A 125 2.69 35.07 -48.56
CA TYR A 125 3.04 33.67 -48.28
C TYR A 125 2.32 32.69 -49.23
N PHE A 126 1.05 32.93 -49.53
CA PHE A 126 0.28 32.10 -50.46
C PHE A 126 0.64 32.36 -51.93
N GLY A 127 1.01 33.59 -52.29
CA GLY A 127 1.48 33.93 -53.64
C GLY A 127 2.69 33.09 -54.06
N PHE A 128 3.69 32.96 -53.17
CA PHE A 128 4.91 32.20 -53.45
C PHE A 128 4.67 30.70 -53.70
N GLN A 129 3.71 30.07 -53.03
CA GLN A 129 3.43 28.64 -53.20
C GLN A 129 2.64 28.33 -54.48
N THR A 130 1.90 29.29 -55.01
CA THR A 130 1.10 29.07 -56.23
C THR A 130 1.91 29.16 -57.52
N GLU A 131 3.03 29.88 -57.54
CA GLU A 131 3.92 29.95 -58.71
C GLU A 131 4.70 28.65 -58.95
N GLU A 132 5.06 27.90 -57.90
CA GLU A 132 5.82 26.63 -58.04
C GLU A 132 4.99 25.44 -58.55
N ILE A 133 3.65 25.50 -58.53
CA ILE A 133 2.80 24.33 -58.86
C ILE A 133 2.41 24.29 -60.36
N SER A 134 2.62 25.37 -61.12
CA SER A 134 2.23 25.44 -62.54
C SER A 134 3.05 24.53 -63.47
N ASN A 135 4.26 24.12 -63.05
CA ASN A 135 5.17 23.29 -63.85
C ASN A 135 5.38 21.89 -63.27
N ASN A 136 4.35 21.30 -62.65
CA ASN A 136 4.43 19.93 -62.16
C ASN A 136 4.10 18.91 -63.28
N PRO A 137 5.08 18.14 -63.79
CA PRO A 137 4.87 17.18 -64.88
C PRO A 137 4.07 15.92 -64.48
N LEU A 138 3.60 15.81 -63.23
CA LEU A 138 2.92 14.61 -62.70
C LEU A 138 1.39 14.70 -62.60
N LYS A 139 0.74 15.77 -63.08
CA LYS A 139 -0.73 15.85 -63.16
C LYS A 139 -1.23 15.80 -64.60
N SER A 140 -1.12 14.62 -65.21
CA SER A 140 -1.88 14.25 -66.40
C SER A 140 -2.56 12.91 -66.12
N ASN A 141 -3.89 12.93 -66.19
CA ASN A 141 -4.79 11.76 -66.21
C ASN A 141 -4.77 10.85 -64.99
N VAL A 142 -5.63 11.12 -64.00
CA VAL A 142 -6.70 10.17 -63.67
C VAL A 142 -7.95 10.96 -63.25
N VAL A 143 -9.06 10.49 -63.79
CA VAL A 143 -10.40 11.04 -63.89
C VAL A 143 -11.27 10.46 -62.76
N VAL A 144 -11.95 11.33 -61.98
CA VAL A 144 -13.37 11.19 -61.50
C VAL A 144 -13.61 10.13 -60.37
N PRO A 145 -14.68 10.21 -59.53
CA PRO A 145 -14.58 10.70 -58.16
C PRO A 145 -15.26 9.77 -57.10
N LEU A 146 -15.35 10.25 -55.86
CA LEU A 146 -16.42 9.98 -54.87
C LEU A 146 -16.74 8.52 -54.48
N ASN A 147 -16.42 8.11 -53.24
CA ASN A 147 -17.38 7.34 -52.44
C ASN A 147 -17.07 7.41 -50.93
N ASN A 148 -18.06 7.85 -50.14
CA ASN A 148 -18.14 7.62 -48.70
C ASN A 148 -18.73 6.22 -48.51
N GLN A 149 -18.06 5.33 -47.77
CA GLN A 149 -18.71 4.21 -47.10
C GLN A 149 -17.83 3.66 -45.96
N THR A 150 -18.37 3.83 -44.75
CA THR A 150 -18.41 2.95 -43.58
C THR A 150 -17.58 1.66 -43.64
N MET A 151 -16.83 1.33 -42.59
CA MET A 151 -16.98 0.06 -41.83
C MET A 151 -16.04 0.02 -40.62
N GLU A 152 -16.62 -0.39 -39.50
CA GLU A 152 -16.00 -0.82 -38.25
C GLU A 152 -15.06 -1.99 -38.50
N THR A 153 -13.90 -2.06 -37.84
CA THR A 153 -13.36 -3.34 -37.36
C THR A 153 -12.46 -3.13 -36.13
N GLU A 154 -12.85 -3.87 -35.10
CA GLU A 154 -12.27 -4.13 -33.79
C GLU A 154 -11.14 -5.17 -33.92
N GLU A 155 -9.99 -5.00 -33.25
CA GLU A 155 -9.00 -6.08 -32.99
C GLU A 155 -8.06 -5.59 -31.86
N THR A 156 -8.38 -5.94 -30.60
CA THR A 156 -7.85 -7.07 -29.78
C THR A 156 -6.45 -6.86 -29.19
N ILE A 157 -6.46 -6.67 -27.87
CA ILE A 157 -5.33 -6.69 -26.94
C ILE A 157 -5.15 -8.15 -26.50
N GLU A 158 -4.16 -8.85 -27.03
CA GLU A 158 -3.78 -10.20 -26.59
C GLU A 158 -2.25 -10.31 -26.52
N GLU A 159 -1.61 -9.66 -25.55
CA GLU A 159 -0.18 -9.92 -25.29
C GLU A 159 0.27 -9.72 -23.83
N SER A 160 -0.59 -9.21 -22.94
CA SER A 160 -0.21 -8.94 -21.54
C SER A 160 -0.41 -10.11 -20.56
N ASP A 161 -1.28 -11.07 -20.88
CA ASP A 161 -1.78 -12.02 -19.88
C ASP A 161 -0.92 -13.30 -19.77
N SER A 162 -0.05 -13.55 -20.75
CA SER A 162 0.90 -14.67 -20.73
C SER A 162 2.11 -14.40 -19.84
N LEU A 163 2.50 -13.13 -19.68
CA LEU A 163 3.68 -12.72 -18.91
C LEU A 163 3.41 -12.69 -17.40
N PHE A 164 2.16 -12.41 -17.01
CA PHE A 164 1.76 -12.31 -15.61
C PHE A 164 1.62 -13.69 -14.92
N ASN A 165 1.21 -14.73 -15.66
CA ASN A 165 1.04 -16.08 -15.11
C ASN A 165 2.37 -16.84 -14.87
N LEU A 166 3.46 -16.43 -15.53
CA LEU A 166 4.78 -17.04 -15.32
C LEU A 166 5.44 -16.59 -14.00
N TYR A 167 5.05 -15.43 -13.46
CA TYR A 167 5.70 -14.83 -12.29
C TYR A 167 5.03 -15.21 -10.95
N MET A 168 3.81 -15.75 -10.98
CA MET A 168 3.03 -16.08 -9.77
C MET A 168 3.02 -17.59 -9.41
N SER A 169 3.92 -18.38 -10.01
CA SER A 169 4.03 -19.82 -9.78
C SER A 169 5.39 -20.20 -9.20
N GLU A 170 5.73 -19.67 -8.02
CA GLU A 170 6.70 -20.26 -7.07
C GLU A 170 6.17 -20.18 -5.64
#